data_AF-A0A955TRZ7-F1
#
_entry.id   AF-A0A955TRZ7-F1
#
_cell.length_a   1.000
_cell.length_b   1.000
_cell.length_c   1.000
_cell.angle_alpha   90.00
_cell.angle_beta   90.00
_cell.angle_gamma   90.00
#
_symmetry.space_group_name_H-M   'P 1'
#
loop_
_entity.id
_entity.type
_entity.pdbx_description
1 polymer ?
#
loop_
_entity_poly.entity_id
_entity_poly.type
_entity_poly.pdbx_seq_one_letter_code
_entity_poly.pdbx_strand_id
1 'polypeptide(L)'
;MIEAIHLANEGAYNAKGTRLHGLKALNFVFGPNGSGKTTVSRVIDGVESYPDCQVTWAGGNPLETRVYNRDFVKKHFDAESNIKGIYTFGENIEVAAKIKSLKANADEIRTKLVELKNTLSGEDANGGKQKERDDLKSQFVEDVWMAKKNLDDLSDAFSGLNHSKEKFRTQYLAETKNNKAELRDLGTLRKDAVTVFARTLIEAVALPQPDSSAIVSLETCEILTKKIIGKEDVDIAALIEKLGNSDWVQQGRKYFFDLNDQCPFCQQKTDTAFRQSLEDYFDESYVTDLTAIEQLLDDYETKGKALLKGFGVSAITDSTFLDRDAFDKDITMLRLALETNIDHIRDKKKEPSAPVTLKDTKPLLAAVETHIDNANKKVNANNDILHDLATRKKELSAQIWRRLLEDTKTIFDKYKTKIEHLDKAIDQLTAKIEQRTRDLEAKQSEIEEHERKITSIKPTIDAINKLLKSFGFVNFLVFPRFHGQVKEDFCSCCSLKFFGATPWVKE
;
A
#
# COMPACT_ATOMS: atom_id res chain seq x y z
N MET A 1 82.59 -8.11 -34.19
CA MET A 1 83.17 -7.04 -33.35
C MET A 1 83.24 -5.77 -34.19
N ILE A 2 83.15 -4.57 -33.61
CA ILE A 2 83.30 -3.32 -34.36
C ILE A 2 84.79 -3.05 -34.60
N GLU A 3 85.19 -2.79 -35.84
CA GLU A 3 86.59 -2.50 -36.22
C GLU A 3 86.85 -1.00 -36.33
N ALA A 4 85.88 -0.25 -36.84
CA ALA A 4 85.97 1.20 -36.97
C ALA A 4 84.59 1.87 -36.90
N ILE A 5 84.59 3.12 -36.48
CA ILE A 5 83.41 3.99 -36.46
C ILE A 5 83.80 5.32 -37.12
N HIS A 6 83.12 5.66 -38.19
CA HIS A 6 83.22 6.97 -38.85
C HIS A 6 82.06 7.84 -38.42
N LEU A 7 82.37 9.06 -37.97
CA LEU A 7 81.41 10.03 -37.44
C LEU A 7 81.59 11.35 -38.18
N ALA A 8 80.58 11.78 -38.94
CA ALA A 8 80.57 13.05 -39.64
C ALA A 8 79.19 13.69 -39.58
N ASN A 9 79.14 15.02 -39.62
CA ASN A 9 77.92 15.84 -39.64
C ASN A 9 76.90 15.55 -38.51
N GLU A 10 77.33 15.04 -37.36
CA GLU A 10 76.44 14.65 -36.27
C GLU A 10 76.99 15.11 -34.91
N GLY A 11 76.15 15.80 -34.13
CA GLY A 11 76.48 16.33 -32.81
C GLY A 11 77.75 17.21 -32.81
N ALA A 12 78.82 16.70 -32.20
CA ALA A 12 80.12 17.39 -32.07
C ALA A 12 81.09 17.12 -33.24
N TYR A 13 80.71 16.30 -34.22
CA TYR A 13 81.55 15.90 -35.34
C TYR A 13 81.20 16.72 -36.60
N ASN A 14 82.20 17.38 -37.19
CA ASN A 14 82.01 18.25 -38.36
C ASN A 14 82.07 17.47 -39.70
N ALA A 15 81.92 18.17 -40.82
CA ALA A 15 81.91 17.60 -42.16
C ALA A 15 83.24 16.94 -42.59
N LYS A 16 84.36 17.24 -41.94
CA LYS A 16 85.63 16.54 -42.23
C LYS A 16 85.58 15.09 -41.74
N GLY A 17 84.73 14.81 -40.76
CA GLY A 17 84.56 13.50 -40.15
C GLY A 17 85.72 13.09 -39.25
N THR A 18 85.41 12.25 -38.26
CA THR A 18 86.39 11.63 -37.36
C THR A 18 86.26 10.11 -37.47
N ARG A 19 87.39 9.42 -37.61
CA ARG A 19 87.42 7.95 -37.69
C ARG A 19 88.07 7.33 -36.46
N LEU A 20 87.26 6.69 -35.63
CA LEU A 20 87.71 5.81 -34.57
C LEU A 20 88.10 4.46 -35.20
N HIS A 21 89.34 4.04 -35.06
CA HIS A 21 89.86 2.79 -35.63
C HIS A 21 90.80 2.11 -34.63
N GLY A 22 91.09 0.82 -34.84
CA GLY A 22 91.95 0.05 -33.93
C GLY A 22 91.25 -0.34 -32.62
N LEU A 23 89.93 -0.53 -32.65
CA LEU A 23 89.12 -0.89 -31.49
C LEU A 23 89.46 -2.30 -30.98
N LYS A 24 89.49 -2.46 -29.65
CA LYS A 24 89.67 -3.76 -28.97
C LYS A 24 88.33 -4.26 -28.42
N ALA A 25 88.32 -5.43 -27.76
CA ALA A 25 87.12 -5.95 -27.10
C ALA A 25 86.55 -5.00 -26.02
N LEU A 26 87.44 -4.24 -25.36
CA LEU A 26 87.08 -3.22 -24.38
C LEU A 26 87.75 -1.90 -24.77
N ASN A 27 86.95 -0.85 -24.92
CA ASN A 27 87.41 0.49 -25.26
C ASN A 27 86.86 1.49 -24.25
N PHE A 28 87.71 2.42 -23.81
CA PHE A 28 87.31 3.53 -22.98
C PHE A 28 87.37 4.81 -23.81
N VAL A 29 86.21 5.43 -24.01
CA VAL A 29 86.09 6.72 -24.73
C VAL A 29 85.71 7.79 -23.71
N PHE A 30 86.61 8.73 -23.46
CA PHE A 30 86.42 9.80 -22.48
C PHE A 30 86.71 11.17 -23.10
N GLY A 31 86.15 12.21 -22.49
CA GLY A 31 86.25 13.60 -22.94
C GLY A 31 85.32 14.51 -22.15
N PRO A 32 85.45 15.84 -22.27
CA PRO A 32 84.59 16.80 -21.56
C PRO A 32 83.12 16.72 -22.00
N ASN A 33 82.21 17.34 -21.24
CA ASN A 33 80.81 17.44 -21.64
C ASN A 33 80.70 18.18 -22.98
N GLY A 34 79.87 17.67 -23.90
CA GLY A 34 79.79 18.18 -25.27
C GLY A 34 80.78 17.57 -26.26
N SER A 35 81.73 16.72 -25.82
CA SER A 35 82.71 16.08 -26.71
C SER A 35 82.16 14.99 -27.65
N GLY A 36 80.84 14.79 -27.70
CA GLY A 36 80.22 13.78 -28.59
C GLY A 36 80.15 12.34 -28.07
N LYS A 37 80.48 12.05 -26.80
CA LYS A 37 80.44 10.67 -26.25
C LYS A 37 79.09 9.96 -26.44
N THR A 38 78.00 10.64 -26.12
CA THR A 38 76.64 10.10 -26.29
C THR A 38 76.28 9.97 -27.77
N THR A 39 76.83 10.81 -28.64
CA THR A 39 76.65 10.70 -30.08
C THR A 39 77.26 9.40 -30.61
N VAL A 40 78.44 9.01 -30.13
CA VAL A 40 79.04 7.72 -30.48
C VAL A 40 78.09 6.57 -30.14
N SER A 41 77.51 6.57 -28.93
CA SER A 41 76.60 5.49 -28.52
C SER A 41 75.29 5.50 -29.31
N ARG A 42 74.76 6.66 -29.69
CA ARG A 42 73.58 6.78 -30.56
C ARG A 42 73.80 6.27 -31.98
N VAL A 43 74.96 6.59 -32.57
CA VAL A 43 75.33 6.09 -33.90
C VAL A 43 75.51 4.57 -33.88
N ILE A 44 76.06 4.01 -32.79
CA ILE A 44 76.14 2.55 -32.62
C ILE A 44 74.74 1.92 -32.47
N ASP A 45 73.82 2.58 -31.76
CA ASP A 45 72.47 2.06 -31.51
C ASP A 45 71.59 2.04 -32.78
N GLY A 46 71.80 2.98 -33.71
CA GLY A 46 70.98 3.13 -34.91
C GLY A 46 71.69 3.83 -36.05
N VAL A 47 72.74 3.20 -36.60
CA VAL A 47 73.58 3.76 -37.68
C VAL A 47 72.77 4.21 -38.91
N GLU A 48 71.66 3.53 -39.21
CA GLU A 48 70.78 3.86 -40.34
C GLU A 48 70.17 5.26 -40.25
N SER A 49 70.03 5.80 -39.04
CA SER A 49 69.50 7.15 -38.81
C SER A 49 70.54 8.26 -39.04
N TYR A 50 71.81 7.90 -39.33
CA TYR A 50 72.92 8.83 -39.47
C TYR A 50 73.65 8.60 -40.81
N PRO A 51 73.18 9.21 -41.91
CA PRO A 51 73.63 8.89 -43.28
C PRO A 51 75.13 9.11 -43.53
N ASP A 52 75.71 10.12 -42.86
CA ASP A 52 77.13 10.48 -42.99
C ASP A 52 78.03 9.72 -42.00
N CYS A 53 77.46 8.85 -41.18
CA CYS A 53 78.18 8.01 -40.22
C CYS A 53 78.20 6.55 -40.67
N GLN A 54 79.26 5.82 -40.28
CA GLN A 54 79.41 4.42 -40.65
C GLN A 54 80.02 3.60 -39.52
N VAL A 55 79.44 2.43 -39.24
CA VAL A 55 80.00 1.45 -38.30
C VAL A 55 80.51 0.26 -39.11
N THR A 56 81.82 0.02 -39.06
CA THR A 56 82.46 -1.11 -39.76
C THR A 56 82.59 -2.30 -38.81
N TRP A 57 82.01 -3.43 -39.21
CA TRP A 57 82.02 -4.67 -38.45
C TRP A 57 83.02 -5.68 -39.01
N ALA A 58 83.71 -6.40 -38.12
CA ALA A 58 84.60 -7.49 -38.47
C ALA A 58 83.84 -8.57 -39.27
N GLY A 59 84.33 -8.87 -40.48
CA GLY A 59 83.69 -9.81 -41.39
C GLY A 59 82.37 -9.33 -42.01
N GLY A 60 82.04 -8.04 -41.91
CA GLY A 60 80.86 -7.43 -42.55
C GLY A 60 79.51 -7.77 -41.91
N ASN A 61 79.50 -8.53 -40.81
CA ASN A 61 78.26 -8.95 -40.13
C ASN A 61 78.01 -8.10 -38.87
N PRO A 62 76.96 -7.27 -38.85
CA PRO A 62 76.53 -6.58 -37.64
C PRO A 62 76.19 -7.57 -36.52
N LEU A 63 76.63 -7.27 -35.30
CA LEU A 63 76.19 -7.99 -34.10
C LEU A 63 75.08 -7.21 -33.40
N GLU A 64 74.32 -7.89 -32.56
CA GLU A 64 73.32 -7.24 -31.72
C GLU A 64 73.98 -6.15 -30.85
N THR A 65 73.55 -4.90 -31.04
CA THR A 65 74.02 -3.74 -30.29
C THR A 65 73.15 -3.53 -29.07
N ARG A 66 73.75 -3.53 -27.88
CA ARG A 66 73.09 -3.18 -26.62
C ARG A 66 73.67 -1.86 -26.12
N VAL A 67 72.92 -0.77 -26.30
CA VAL A 67 73.35 0.57 -25.89
C VAL A 67 72.59 1.01 -24.65
N TYR A 68 73.32 1.23 -23.56
CA TYR A 68 72.79 1.85 -22.35
C TYR A 68 73.19 3.33 -22.31
N ASN A 69 72.24 4.21 -22.66
CA ASN A 69 72.43 5.66 -22.64
C ASN A 69 71.20 6.38 -22.06
N ARG A 70 71.21 7.72 -22.05
CA ARG A 70 70.09 8.52 -21.52
C ARG A 70 68.78 8.28 -22.29
N ASP A 71 68.86 7.99 -23.58
CA ASP A 71 67.68 7.77 -24.41
C ASP A 71 67.00 6.43 -24.06
N PHE A 72 67.81 5.39 -23.78
CA PHE A 72 67.32 4.11 -23.23
C PHE A 72 66.59 4.31 -21.89
N VAL A 73 67.18 5.08 -20.96
CA VAL A 73 66.55 5.36 -19.66
C VAL A 73 65.22 6.10 -19.84
N LYS A 74 65.19 7.14 -20.68
CA LYS A 74 63.96 7.91 -20.95
C LYS A 74 62.85 7.04 -21.57
N LYS A 75 63.20 6.11 -22.45
CA LYS A 75 62.23 5.24 -23.14
C LYS A 75 61.59 4.20 -22.21
N HIS A 76 62.33 3.73 -21.20
CA HIS A 76 61.92 2.57 -20.40
C HIS A 76 61.59 2.89 -18.94
N PHE A 77 62.00 4.06 -18.44
CA PHE A 77 61.77 4.51 -17.08
C PHE A 77 61.10 5.88 -17.12
N ASP A 78 59.80 5.89 -17.35
CA ASP A 78 59.05 7.14 -17.45
C ASP A 78 58.82 7.73 -16.05
N ALA A 79 59.35 8.93 -15.80
CA ALA A 79 59.26 9.62 -14.52
C ALA A 79 57.95 10.42 -14.35
N GLU A 80 57.09 10.49 -15.38
CA GLU A 80 55.91 11.37 -15.41
C GLU A 80 54.58 10.68 -15.11
N SER A 81 54.55 9.36 -14.83
CA SER A 81 53.32 8.70 -14.38
C SER A 81 53.00 9.11 -12.93
N ASN A 82 52.24 10.19 -12.77
CA ASN A 82 51.70 10.73 -11.50
C ASN A 82 50.78 9.75 -10.72
N ILE A 83 50.80 8.45 -11.01
CA ILE A 83 50.14 7.43 -10.21
C ILE A 83 51.07 7.11 -9.04
N LYS A 84 50.85 7.78 -7.90
CA LYS A 84 51.58 7.51 -6.66
C LYS A 84 51.53 6.00 -6.33
N GLY A 85 52.71 5.36 -6.31
CA GLY A 85 52.88 4.01 -5.77
C GLY A 85 53.01 2.86 -6.77
N ILE A 86 52.95 3.10 -8.09
CA ILE A 86 53.11 2.04 -9.10
C ILE A 86 54.35 2.32 -9.97
N TYR A 87 55.43 1.57 -9.75
CA TYR A 87 56.58 1.54 -10.66
C TYR A 87 56.36 0.43 -11.70
N THR A 88 55.97 0.80 -12.92
CA THR A 88 55.73 -0.16 -14.01
C THR A 88 57.01 -0.43 -14.79
N PHE A 89 57.47 -1.69 -14.83
CA PHE A 89 58.48 -2.15 -15.78
C PHE A 89 57.80 -2.58 -17.09
N GLY A 90 58.26 -2.06 -18.23
CA GLY A 90 57.92 -2.56 -19.57
C GLY A 90 56.41 -2.71 -19.86
N GLU A 91 55.97 -3.94 -20.14
CA GLU A 91 54.64 -4.34 -20.65
C GLU A 91 53.41 -3.82 -19.85
N ASN A 92 53.61 -3.21 -18.68
CA ASN A 92 52.53 -2.61 -17.86
C ASN A 92 52.24 -1.13 -18.14
N ILE A 93 53.04 -0.45 -18.97
CA ILE A 93 52.82 0.99 -19.32
C ILE A 93 51.50 1.18 -20.08
N GLU A 94 51.16 0.26 -20.98
CA GLU A 94 49.92 0.32 -21.77
C GLU A 94 48.67 0.17 -20.88
N VAL A 95 48.73 -0.70 -19.86
CA VAL A 95 47.62 -0.90 -18.92
C VAL A 95 47.43 0.33 -18.02
N ALA A 96 48.53 0.96 -17.57
CA ALA A 96 48.47 2.19 -16.78
C ALA A 96 47.89 3.37 -17.58
N ALA A 97 48.28 3.51 -18.85
CA ALA A 97 47.68 4.49 -19.77
C ALA A 97 46.18 4.23 -19.98
N LYS A 98 45.77 2.96 -20.09
CA LYS A 98 44.37 2.56 -20.22
C LYS A 98 43.54 2.92 -18.98
N ILE A 99 44.06 2.66 -17.77
CA ILE A 99 43.38 3.05 -16.51
C ILE A 99 43.22 4.56 -16.42
N LYS A 100 44.24 5.34 -16.79
CA LYS A 100 44.14 6.82 -16.81
C LYS A 100 43.03 7.29 -17.74
N SER A 101 42.94 6.71 -18.94
CA SER A 101 41.87 7.02 -19.90
C SER A 101 40.49 6.60 -19.37
N LEU A 102 40.35 5.42 -18.76
CA LEU A 102 39.09 4.96 -18.20
C LEU A 102 38.62 5.83 -17.03
N LYS A 103 39.53 6.27 -16.15
CA LYS A 103 39.22 7.21 -15.06
C LYS A 103 38.76 8.57 -15.59
N ALA A 104 39.44 9.12 -16.60
CA ALA A 104 39.01 10.36 -17.25
C ALA A 104 37.60 10.23 -17.86
N ASN A 105 37.29 9.10 -18.50
CA ASN A 105 35.96 8.84 -19.05
C ASN A 105 34.90 8.68 -17.94
N ALA A 106 35.24 8.04 -16.82
CA ALA A 106 34.35 7.90 -15.67
C ALA A 106 34.05 9.26 -15.02
N ASP A 107 35.05 10.13 -14.90
CA ASP A 107 34.88 11.50 -14.42
C ASP A 107 34.00 12.33 -15.36
N GLU A 108 34.16 12.19 -16.68
CA GLU A 108 33.29 12.85 -17.66
C GLU A 108 31.83 12.39 -17.54
N ILE A 109 31.60 11.08 -17.38
CA ILE A 109 30.25 10.53 -17.15
C ILE A 109 29.67 11.05 -15.83
N ARG A 110 30.49 11.15 -14.78
CA ARG A 110 30.08 11.66 -13.46
C ARG A 110 29.65 13.12 -13.54
N THR A 111 30.41 13.97 -14.24
CA THR A 111 30.05 15.37 -14.46
C THR A 111 28.72 15.50 -15.19
N LYS A 112 28.53 14.74 -16.29
CA LYS A 112 27.27 14.73 -17.04
C LYS A 112 26.08 14.23 -16.19
N LEU A 113 26.30 13.26 -15.31
CA LEU A 113 25.27 12.78 -14.37
C LEU A 113 24.84 13.88 -13.39
N VAL A 114 25.79 14.66 -12.87
CA VAL A 114 25.48 15.80 -11.99
C VAL A 114 24.67 16.85 -12.75
N GLU A 115 25.07 17.21 -13.98
CA GLU A 115 24.32 18.16 -14.83
C GLU A 115 22.88 17.69 -15.10
N LEU A 116 22.70 16.41 -15.45
CA LEU A 116 21.37 15.83 -15.69
C LEU A 116 20.51 15.80 -14.43
N LYS A 117 21.09 15.43 -13.27
CA LYS A 117 20.38 15.45 -11.99
C LYS A 117 20.00 16.87 -11.58
N ASN A 118 20.90 17.84 -11.73
CA ASN A 118 20.61 19.25 -11.46
C ASN A 118 19.50 19.78 -12.37
N THR A 119 19.45 19.35 -13.64
CA THR A 119 18.35 19.72 -14.56
C THR A 119 17.01 19.08 -14.13
N LEU A 120 17.04 17.84 -13.63
CA LEU A 120 15.85 17.11 -13.22
C LEU A 120 15.25 17.65 -11.91
N SER A 121 16.07 17.78 -10.86
CA SER A 121 15.66 18.05 -9.48
C SER A 121 16.28 19.31 -8.85
N GLY A 122 17.14 20.05 -9.56
CA GLY A 122 17.90 21.17 -8.99
C GLY A 122 19.08 20.72 -8.13
N GLU A 123 19.96 21.66 -7.78
CA GLU A 123 21.15 21.40 -6.94
C GLU A 123 20.78 20.91 -5.53
N ASP A 124 19.67 21.41 -4.97
CA ASP A 124 19.18 21.08 -3.62
C ASP A 124 18.07 20.00 -3.62
N ALA A 125 17.87 19.28 -4.73
CA ALA A 125 16.74 18.35 -4.94
C ALA A 125 15.32 18.97 -4.80
N ASN A 126 15.23 20.31 -4.72
CA ASN A 126 14.00 21.09 -4.57
C ASN A 126 13.77 22.03 -5.77
N GLY A 127 14.24 21.66 -6.96
CA GLY A 127 14.24 22.50 -8.16
C GLY A 127 14.07 21.70 -9.47
N GLY A 128 14.57 22.28 -10.56
CA GLY A 128 14.56 21.64 -11.88
C GLY A 128 13.16 21.40 -12.45
N LYS A 129 13.08 20.46 -13.39
CA LYS A 129 11.83 20.09 -14.09
C LYS A 129 10.77 19.52 -13.16
N GLN A 130 11.15 18.85 -12.08
CA GLN A 130 10.20 18.33 -11.08
C GLN A 130 9.47 19.46 -10.36
N LYS A 131 10.19 20.50 -9.93
CA LYS A 131 9.56 21.69 -9.34
C LYS A 131 8.71 22.46 -10.34
N GLU A 132 9.18 22.66 -11.58
CA GLU A 132 8.37 23.29 -12.64
C GLU A 132 7.02 22.57 -12.83
N ARG A 133 7.02 21.24 -12.74
CA ARG A 133 5.81 20.41 -12.82
C ARG A 133 4.89 20.63 -11.63
N ASP A 134 5.41 20.65 -10.42
CA ASP A 134 4.59 20.82 -9.21
C ASP A 134 4.09 22.26 -9.03
N ASP A 135 4.88 23.26 -9.43
CA ASP A 135 4.46 24.66 -9.55
C ASP A 135 3.34 24.80 -10.58
N LEU A 136 3.45 24.16 -11.75
CA LEU A 136 2.41 24.16 -12.77
C LEU A 136 1.10 23.53 -12.28
N LYS A 137 1.18 22.43 -11.53
CA LYS A 137 0.01 21.80 -10.90
C LYS A 137 -0.64 22.74 -9.89
N SER A 138 0.16 23.39 -9.05
CA SER A 138 -0.33 24.32 -8.02
C SER A 138 -0.99 25.54 -8.66
N GLN A 139 -0.39 26.10 -9.71
CA GLN A 139 -0.94 27.22 -10.47
C GLN A 139 -2.26 26.84 -11.15
N PHE A 140 -2.34 25.67 -11.78
CA PHE A 140 -3.57 25.18 -12.40
C PHE A 140 -4.72 25.09 -11.39
N VAL A 141 -4.44 24.56 -10.20
CA VAL A 141 -5.44 24.48 -9.13
C VAL A 141 -5.90 25.88 -8.71
N GLU A 142 -4.99 26.84 -8.59
CA GLU A 142 -5.35 28.22 -8.26
C GLU A 142 -6.20 28.87 -9.35
N ASP A 143 -5.83 28.72 -10.62
CA ASP A 143 -6.54 29.32 -11.76
C ASP A 143 -7.98 28.81 -11.85
N VAL A 144 -8.17 27.49 -11.74
CA VAL A 144 -9.51 26.88 -11.74
C VAL A 144 -10.28 27.24 -10.48
N TRP A 145 -9.62 27.28 -9.32
CA TRP A 145 -10.26 27.69 -8.07
C TRP A 145 -10.75 29.14 -8.12
N MET A 146 -9.99 30.03 -8.73
CA MET A 146 -10.39 31.42 -8.97
C MET A 146 -11.57 31.52 -9.94
N ALA A 147 -11.60 30.70 -10.99
CA ALA A 147 -12.78 30.65 -11.87
C ALA A 147 -14.02 30.12 -11.13
N LYS A 148 -13.84 29.13 -10.24
CA LYS A 148 -14.91 28.59 -9.39
C LYS A 148 -15.50 29.63 -8.43
N LYS A 149 -14.74 30.67 -8.03
CA LYS A 149 -15.29 31.79 -7.22
C LYS A 149 -16.41 32.56 -7.93
N ASN A 150 -16.44 32.56 -9.26
CA ASN A 150 -17.56 33.16 -10.02
C ASN A 150 -18.88 32.38 -9.87
N LEU A 151 -18.81 31.20 -9.23
CA LEU A 151 -19.91 30.29 -8.92
C LEU A 151 -20.08 30.10 -7.40
N ASP A 152 -19.57 31.02 -6.57
CA ASP A 152 -19.69 30.92 -5.10
C ASP A 152 -21.16 30.93 -4.64
N ASP A 153 -22.05 31.58 -5.40
CA ASP A 153 -23.51 31.54 -5.20
C ASP A 153 -24.12 30.16 -5.46
N LEU A 154 -23.36 29.25 -6.07
CA LEU A 154 -23.71 27.85 -6.34
C LEU A 154 -22.85 26.87 -5.52
N SER A 155 -22.32 27.32 -4.38
CA SER A 155 -21.40 26.55 -3.54
C SER A 155 -21.94 25.19 -3.07
N ASP A 156 -23.26 25.01 -3.02
CA ASP A 156 -23.92 23.74 -2.71
C ASP A 156 -23.60 22.63 -3.71
N ALA A 157 -23.39 22.98 -4.99
CA ALA A 157 -22.97 22.03 -6.02
C ALA A 157 -21.54 21.48 -5.80
N PHE A 158 -20.76 22.17 -4.96
CA PHE A 158 -19.39 21.85 -4.59
C PHE A 158 -19.27 21.43 -3.12
N SER A 159 -20.38 21.02 -2.50
CA SER A 159 -20.42 20.60 -1.09
C SER A 159 -19.38 19.50 -0.80
N GLY A 160 -18.66 19.65 0.32
CA GLY A 160 -17.52 18.78 0.69
C GLY A 160 -16.18 19.11 0.02
N LEU A 161 -16.17 19.99 -1.00
CA LEU A 161 -14.96 20.38 -1.75
C LEU A 161 -14.55 21.84 -1.52
N ASN A 162 -15.43 22.65 -0.91
CA ASN A 162 -15.25 24.09 -0.70
C ASN A 162 -14.04 24.49 0.16
N HIS A 163 -13.47 23.57 0.94
CA HIS A 163 -12.36 23.84 1.86
C HIS A 163 -11.06 23.12 1.50
N SER A 164 -11.01 22.34 0.42
CA SER A 164 -9.82 21.58 0.04
C SER A 164 -9.54 21.66 -1.46
N LYS A 165 -8.50 22.42 -1.80
CA LYS A 165 -8.01 22.58 -3.16
C LYS A 165 -7.57 21.25 -3.80
N GLU A 166 -6.96 20.36 -3.03
CA GLU A 166 -6.55 19.02 -3.51
C GLU A 166 -7.73 18.09 -3.84
N LYS A 167 -8.74 18.04 -2.96
CA LYS A 167 -9.95 17.25 -3.24
C LYS A 167 -10.69 17.80 -4.46
N PHE A 168 -10.81 19.12 -4.53
CA PHE A 168 -11.41 19.80 -5.67
C PHE A 168 -10.69 19.52 -6.98
N ARG A 169 -9.35 19.58 -6.99
CA ARG A 169 -8.53 19.21 -8.16
C ARG A 169 -8.83 17.78 -8.61
N THR A 170 -8.85 16.85 -7.67
CA THR A 170 -9.10 15.43 -7.96
C THR A 170 -10.49 15.25 -8.60
N GLN A 171 -11.51 15.88 -8.03
CA GLN A 171 -12.86 15.87 -8.59
C GLN A 171 -12.90 16.54 -9.98
N TYR A 172 -12.29 17.71 -10.14
CA TYR A 172 -12.24 18.43 -11.42
C TYR A 172 -11.66 17.56 -12.54
N LEU A 173 -10.55 16.86 -12.28
CA LEU A 173 -9.94 15.96 -13.26
C LEU A 173 -10.82 14.74 -13.58
N ALA A 174 -11.61 14.26 -12.61
CA ALA A 174 -12.56 13.18 -12.81
C ALA A 174 -13.78 13.64 -13.64
N GLU A 175 -14.34 14.81 -13.31
CA GLU A 175 -15.44 15.44 -14.05
C GLU A 175 -15.03 15.72 -15.50
N THR A 176 -13.80 16.17 -15.74
CA THR A 176 -13.28 16.39 -17.09
C THR A 176 -13.36 15.14 -17.98
N LYS A 177 -13.23 13.93 -17.39
CA LYS A 177 -13.28 12.66 -18.11
C LYS A 177 -14.70 12.08 -18.22
N ASN A 178 -15.50 12.23 -17.17
CA ASN A 178 -16.73 11.46 -16.98
C ASN A 178 -18.01 12.29 -17.15
N ASN A 179 -17.94 13.63 -17.05
CA ASN A 179 -19.12 14.48 -17.06
C ASN A 179 -19.72 14.56 -18.47
N LYS A 180 -20.95 14.06 -18.60
CA LYS A 180 -21.77 14.07 -19.83
C LYS A 180 -23.04 14.90 -19.66
N ALA A 181 -23.12 15.71 -18.60
CA ALA A 181 -24.29 16.54 -18.35
C ALA A 181 -24.46 17.58 -19.45
N GLU A 182 -25.70 18.04 -19.63
CA GLU A 182 -26.02 19.09 -20.59
C GLU A 182 -25.33 20.40 -20.18
N LEU A 183 -24.71 21.08 -21.15
CA LEU A 183 -24.17 22.43 -20.93
C LEU A 183 -25.32 23.43 -20.96
N ARG A 184 -25.57 24.10 -19.83
CA ARG A 184 -26.64 25.09 -19.70
C ARG A 184 -26.08 26.48 -19.40
N ASP A 185 -26.91 27.50 -19.67
CA ASP A 185 -26.58 28.88 -19.36
C ASP A 185 -26.53 29.11 -17.84
N LEU A 186 -25.56 29.91 -17.39
CA LEU A 186 -25.32 30.16 -15.97
C LEU A 186 -26.53 30.84 -15.29
N GLY A 187 -27.24 31.72 -16.00
CA GLY A 187 -28.45 32.36 -15.48
C GLY A 187 -29.58 31.36 -15.23
N THR A 188 -29.71 30.33 -16.07
CA THR A 188 -30.70 29.26 -15.87
C THR A 188 -30.34 28.35 -14.70
N LEU A 189 -29.06 27.99 -14.57
CA LEU A 189 -28.55 27.17 -13.46
C LEU A 189 -28.78 27.86 -12.10
N ARG A 190 -28.54 29.18 -12.03
CA ARG A 190 -28.80 29.99 -10.83
C ARG A 190 -30.26 29.99 -10.41
N LYS A 191 -31.19 30.13 -11.37
CA LYS A 191 -32.63 30.10 -11.09
C LYS A 191 -33.06 28.75 -10.52
N ASP A 192 -32.58 27.66 -11.11
CA ASP A 192 -32.92 26.30 -10.65
C ASP A 192 -32.31 26.02 -9.27
N ALA A 193 -31.08 26.48 -9.02
CA ALA A 193 -30.36 26.30 -7.76
C ALA A 193 -31.11 26.86 -6.56
N VAL A 194 -31.71 28.06 -6.69
CA VAL A 194 -32.53 28.68 -5.63
C VAL A 194 -33.67 27.75 -5.19
N THR A 195 -34.26 27.00 -6.12
CA THR A 195 -35.41 26.14 -5.82
C THR A 195 -34.97 24.76 -5.33
N VAL A 196 -33.94 24.19 -5.96
CA VAL A 196 -33.49 22.81 -5.74
C VAL A 196 -32.64 22.68 -4.46
N PHE A 197 -31.79 23.66 -4.15
CA PHE A 197 -30.94 23.61 -2.95
C PHE A 197 -31.60 24.15 -1.68
N ALA A 198 -32.65 24.98 -1.78
CA ALA A 198 -33.34 25.55 -0.62
C ALA A 198 -34.16 24.53 0.21
N ARG A 199 -34.49 23.35 -0.34
CA ARG A 199 -35.27 22.33 0.37
C ARG A 199 -34.35 21.34 1.10
N THR A 200 -34.51 21.26 2.41
CA THR A 200 -33.91 20.23 3.27
C THR A 200 -35.03 19.30 3.71
N LEU A 201 -35.19 18.19 2.99
CA LEU A 201 -36.00 17.07 3.43
C LEU A 201 -35.08 16.02 4.03
N ILE A 202 -35.54 15.36 5.09
CA ILE A 202 -34.84 14.23 5.72
C ILE A 202 -35.61 12.97 5.33
N GLU A 203 -34.87 11.92 4.99
CA GLU A 203 -35.43 10.62 4.66
C GLU A 203 -36.07 10.02 5.90
N ALA A 204 -37.35 9.65 5.79
CA ALA A 204 -38.11 9.03 6.87
C ALA A 204 -38.06 7.51 6.74
N VAL A 205 -38.03 6.80 7.86
CA VAL A 205 -37.97 5.33 7.88
C VAL A 205 -39.39 4.76 7.94
N ALA A 206 -39.65 3.71 7.18
CA ALA A 206 -40.94 3.00 7.22
C ALA A 206 -41.15 2.38 8.61
N LEU A 207 -42.36 2.53 9.13
CA LEU A 207 -42.80 1.98 10.40
C LEU A 207 -42.94 0.46 10.29
N PRO A 208 -42.43 -0.30 11.27
CA PRO A 208 -42.57 -1.75 11.29
C PRO A 208 -44.02 -2.17 11.51
N GLN A 209 -44.41 -3.30 10.94
CA GLN A 209 -45.71 -3.94 11.19
C GLN A 209 -45.52 -5.24 11.98
N PRO A 210 -45.94 -5.28 13.25
CA PRO A 210 -45.97 -6.50 14.03
C PRO A 210 -46.90 -7.56 13.42
N ASP A 211 -46.50 -8.83 13.44
CA ASP A 211 -47.33 -9.94 12.95
C ASP A 211 -48.41 -10.31 13.97
N SER A 212 -49.68 -10.19 13.55
CA SER A 212 -50.86 -10.47 14.36
C SER A 212 -51.48 -11.86 14.08
N SER A 213 -50.99 -12.58 13.06
CA SER A 213 -51.58 -13.85 12.60
C SER A 213 -51.62 -14.94 13.66
N ALA A 214 -50.58 -14.98 14.51
CA ALA A 214 -50.46 -15.96 15.58
C ALA A 214 -51.59 -15.82 16.61
N ILE A 215 -51.97 -14.60 17.00
CA ILE A 215 -53.08 -14.36 17.94
C ILE A 215 -54.41 -14.81 17.32
N VAL A 216 -54.65 -14.38 16.09
CA VAL A 216 -55.85 -14.73 15.34
C VAL A 216 -56.03 -16.25 15.23
N SER A 217 -54.95 -16.99 15.03
CA SER A 217 -55.01 -18.46 14.97
C SER A 217 -55.41 -19.11 16.29
N LEU A 218 -54.90 -18.58 17.42
CA LEU A 218 -55.20 -19.11 18.76
C LEU A 218 -56.64 -18.87 19.17
N GLU A 219 -57.26 -17.78 18.69
CA GLU A 219 -58.68 -17.48 18.94
C GLU A 219 -59.64 -18.51 18.36
N THR A 220 -59.18 -19.30 17.38
CA THR A 220 -59.96 -20.34 16.71
C THR A 220 -59.61 -21.77 17.16
N CYS A 221 -58.83 -21.92 18.24
CA CYS A 221 -58.41 -23.23 18.70
C CYS A 221 -59.60 -24.10 19.14
N GLU A 222 -59.71 -25.32 18.61
CA GLU A 222 -60.85 -26.21 18.84
C GLU A 222 -61.07 -26.56 20.32
N ILE A 223 -59.98 -26.59 21.12
CA ILE A 223 -60.00 -26.88 22.56
C ILE A 223 -60.89 -25.93 23.36
N LEU A 224 -61.11 -24.71 22.86
CA LEU A 224 -61.99 -23.71 23.49
C LEU A 224 -63.45 -24.17 23.50
N THR A 225 -63.90 -24.79 22.40
CA THR A 225 -65.29 -25.25 22.23
C THR A 225 -65.51 -26.70 22.66
N LYS A 226 -64.44 -27.51 22.72
CA LYS A 226 -64.48 -28.89 23.20
C LYS A 226 -64.91 -28.94 24.66
N LYS A 227 -65.91 -29.76 25.00
CA LYS A 227 -66.24 -30.07 26.39
C LYS A 227 -65.28 -31.15 26.88
N ILE A 228 -64.49 -30.85 27.90
CA ILE A 228 -63.50 -31.78 28.43
C ILE A 228 -64.11 -32.43 29.67
N ILE A 229 -64.64 -33.64 29.48
CA ILE A 229 -65.20 -34.49 30.53
C ILE A 229 -64.43 -35.80 30.58
N GLY A 230 -64.58 -36.54 31.68
CA GLY A 230 -63.92 -37.82 31.85
C GLY A 230 -64.47 -38.91 30.94
N LYS A 231 -63.85 -40.10 30.99
CA LYS A 231 -64.22 -41.26 30.19
C LYS A 231 -65.64 -41.74 30.52
N GLU A 232 -66.48 -41.86 29.50
CA GLU A 232 -67.90 -42.24 29.62
C GLU A 232 -68.10 -43.72 30.02
N ASP A 233 -67.16 -44.59 29.65
CA ASP A 233 -67.20 -46.05 29.90
C ASP A 233 -66.64 -46.45 31.29
N VAL A 234 -67.05 -45.73 32.35
CA VAL A 234 -66.64 -46.02 33.74
C VAL A 234 -67.85 -45.94 34.68
N ASP A 235 -67.91 -46.81 35.69
CA ASP A 235 -69.06 -46.97 36.59
C ASP A 235 -69.54 -45.66 37.26
N ILE A 236 -68.65 -44.69 37.47
CA ILE A 236 -68.97 -43.39 38.08
C ILE A 236 -69.45 -42.33 37.08
N ALA A 237 -69.26 -42.53 35.77
CA ALA A 237 -69.45 -41.50 34.74
C ALA A 237 -70.91 -41.06 34.61
N ALA A 238 -71.86 -42.00 34.58
CA ALA A 238 -73.28 -41.72 34.36
C ALA A 238 -73.88 -40.74 35.38
N LEU A 239 -73.43 -40.79 36.65
CA LEU A 239 -73.89 -39.85 37.68
C LEU A 239 -73.25 -38.47 37.51
N ILE A 240 -71.96 -38.44 37.16
CA ILE A 240 -71.20 -37.20 36.99
C ILE A 240 -71.75 -36.39 35.81
N GLU A 241 -72.05 -37.06 34.70
CA GLU A 241 -72.68 -36.45 33.53
C GLU A 241 -74.07 -35.93 33.83
N LYS A 242 -74.90 -36.73 34.51
CA LYS A 242 -76.27 -36.34 34.88
C LYS A 242 -76.30 -35.08 35.74
N LEU A 243 -75.32 -34.92 36.63
CA LEU A 243 -75.19 -33.75 37.50
C LEU A 243 -74.40 -32.61 36.86
N GLY A 244 -73.70 -32.85 35.75
CA GLY A 244 -72.82 -31.86 35.11
C GLY A 244 -71.69 -31.39 36.02
N ASN A 245 -71.23 -32.22 36.95
CA ASN A 245 -70.32 -31.82 38.03
C ASN A 245 -68.88 -32.36 37.87
N SER A 246 -68.46 -32.68 36.64
CA SER A 246 -67.12 -33.23 36.34
C SER A 246 -65.99 -32.38 36.93
N ASP A 247 -66.06 -31.05 36.78
CA ASP A 247 -65.04 -30.13 37.29
C ASP A 247 -64.97 -30.14 38.83
N TRP A 248 -66.12 -30.25 39.49
CA TRP A 248 -66.21 -30.36 40.94
C TRP A 248 -65.63 -31.70 41.44
N VAL A 249 -65.92 -32.81 40.74
CA VAL A 249 -65.33 -34.11 41.05
C VAL A 249 -63.81 -34.08 40.85
N GLN A 250 -63.30 -33.42 39.81
CA GLN A 250 -61.86 -33.27 39.57
C GLN A 250 -61.17 -32.45 40.66
N GLN A 251 -61.83 -31.41 41.19
CA GLN A 251 -61.31 -30.67 42.36
C GLN A 251 -61.28 -31.56 43.60
N GLY A 252 -62.35 -32.31 43.86
CA GLY A 252 -62.43 -33.28 44.95
C GLY A 252 -61.38 -34.39 44.87
N ARG A 253 -61.07 -34.86 43.66
CA ARG A 253 -60.07 -35.91 43.39
C ARG A 253 -58.69 -35.53 43.92
N LYS A 254 -58.30 -34.25 43.87
CA LYS A 254 -57.01 -33.79 44.41
C LYS A 254 -56.93 -34.06 45.93
N TYR A 255 -57.96 -33.67 46.66
CA TYR A 255 -58.03 -33.89 48.11
C TYR A 255 -58.17 -35.37 48.49
N PHE A 256 -58.83 -36.17 47.65
CA PHE A 256 -59.01 -37.59 47.88
C PHE A 256 -57.67 -38.36 48.00
N PHE A 257 -56.70 -38.04 47.13
CA PHE A 257 -55.37 -38.67 47.20
C PHE A 257 -54.54 -38.19 48.40
N ASP A 258 -54.65 -36.90 48.76
CA ASP A 258 -53.95 -36.35 49.93
C ASP A 258 -54.44 -36.96 51.26
N LEU A 259 -55.71 -37.42 51.30
CA LEU A 259 -56.34 -38.02 52.47
C LEU A 259 -56.22 -39.55 52.52
N ASN A 260 -55.32 -40.16 51.74
CA ASN A 260 -55.12 -41.61 51.66
C ASN A 260 -56.42 -42.40 51.39
N ASP A 261 -57.09 -42.07 50.29
CA ASP A 261 -58.32 -42.73 49.82
C ASP A 261 -59.52 -42.59 50.79
N GLN A 262 -59.52 -41.52 51.59
CA GLN A 262 -60.68 -41.13 52.39
C GLN A 262 -61.48 -40.08 51.62
N CYS A 263 -62.80 -40.29 51.50
CA CYS A 263 -63.67 -39.37 50.78
C CYS A 263 -63.65 -37.98 51.45
N PRO A 264 -63.29 -36.89 50.73
CA PRO A 264 -63.18 -35.56 51.31
C PRO A 264 -64.53 -34.94 51.74
N PHE A 265 -65.65 -35.54 51.34
CA PHE A 265 -67.00 -35.03 51.64
C PHE A 265 -67.68 -35.78 52.78
N CYS A 266 -67.87 -37.10 52.64
CA CYS A 266 -68.54 -37.92 53.66
C CYS A 266 -67.57 -38.52 54.69
N GLN A 267 -66.25 -38.35 54.51
CA GLN A 267 -65.19 -38.84 55.39
C GLN A 267 -65.14 -40.37 55.55
N GLN A 268 -65.88 -41.11 54.73
CA GLN A 268 -65.83 -42.57 54.71
C GLN A 268 -64.60 -43.08 53.96
N LYS A 269 -64.09 -44.25 54.36
CA LYS A 269 -63.06 -44.97 53.60
C LYS A 269 -63.68 -45.53 52.33
N THR A 270 -62.97 -45.40 51.20
CA THR A 270 -63.38 -46.01 49.93
C THR A 270 -62.64 -47.30 49.68
N ASP A 271 -63.14 -48.14 48.77
CA ASP A 271 -62.47 -49.35 48.32
C ASP A 271 -61.54 -49.08 47.12
N THR A 272 -60.74 -50.08 46.76
CA THR A 272 -59.81 -50.01 45.64
C THR A 272 -60.53 -49.90 44.28
N ALA A 273 -61.74 -50.44 44.16
CA ALA A 273 -62.54 -50.36 42.93
C ALA A 273 -63.02 -48.94 42.65
N PHE A 274 -63.47 -48.20 43.68
CA PHE A 274 -63.83 -46.80 43.57
C PHE A 274 -62.64 -45.93 43.18
N ARG A 275 -61.47 -46.16 43.82
CA ARG A 275 -60.24 -45.46 43.46
C ARG A 275 -59.88 -45.66 41.99
N GLN A 276 -59.90 -46.91 41.50
CA GLN A 276 -59.61 -47.21 40.11
C GLN A 276 -60.60 -46.53 39.17
N SER A 277 -61.90 -46.56 39.49
CA SER A 277 -62.93 -45.87 38.70
C SER A 277 -62.72 -44.36 38.64
N LEU A 278 -62.27 -43.74 39.74
CA LEU A 278 -61.97 -42.31 39.79
C LEU A 278 -60.69 -41.96 39.04
N GLU A 279 -59.69 -42.85 39.01
CA GLU A 279 -58.48 -42.71 38.20
C GLU A 279 -58.80 -42.89 36.70
N ASP A 280 -59.57 -43.93 36.35
CA ASP A 280 -59.95 -44.28 34.97
C ASP A 280 -60.87 -43.24 34.33
N TYR A 281 -61.71 -42.57 35.12
CA TYR A 281 -62.57 -41.49 34.62
C TYR A 281 -61.73 -40.28 34.15
N PHE A 282 -60.60 -39.97 34.77
CA PHE A 282 -59.71 -38.88 34.36
C PHE A 282 -58.43 -39.42 33.71
N ASP A 283 -58.61 -39.98 32.51
CA ASP A 283 -57.59 -40.68 31.73
C ASP A 283 -56.54 -39.76 31.06
N GLU A 284 -55.65 -40.35 30.27
CA GLU A 284 -54.60 -39.64 29.53
C GLU A 284 -55.16 -38.61 28.55
N SER A 285 -56.33 -38.85 27.95
CA SER A 285 -56.97 -37.90 27.03
C SER A 285 -57.43 -36.65 27.77
N TYR A 286 -58.04 -36.81 28.94
CA TYR A 286 -58.45 -35.70 29.79
C TYR A 286 -57.24 -34.85 30.23
N VAL A 287 -56.15 -35.51 30.65
CA VAL A 287 -54.91 -34.80 31.05
C VAL A 287 -54.29 -34.07 29.86
N THR A 288 -54.26 -34.70 28.67
CA THR A 288 -53.73 -34.09 27.44
C THR A 288 -54.51 -32.83 27.05
N ASP A 289 -55.83 -32.87 27.14
CA ASP A 289 -56.69 -31.71 26.86
C ASP A 289 -56.46 -30.57 27.86
N LEU A 290 -56.25 -30.86 29.15
CA LEU A 290 -55.89 -29.85 30.14
C LEU A 290 -54.55 -29.20 29.81
N THR A 291 -53.53 -30.00 29.47
CA THR A 291 -52.22 -29.47 29.06
C THR A 291 -52.34 -28.61 27.80
N ALA A 292 -53.21 -28.97 26.85
CA ALA A 292 -53.47 -28.16 25.67
C ALA A 292 -54.08 -26.79 26.01
N ILE A 293 -55.00 -26.71 27.00
CA ILE A 293 -55.51 -25.42 27.50
C ILE A 293 -54.40 -24.60 28.17
N GLU A 294 -53.55 -25.24 28.97
CA GLU A 294 -52.43 -24.55 29.63
C GLU A 294 -51.45 -23.96 28.61
N GLN A 295 -51.13 -24.73 27.57
CA GLN A 295 -50.27 -24.28 26.49
C GLN A 295 -50.92 -23.17 25.67
N LEU A 296 -52.22 -23.26 25.40
CA LEU A 296 -52.98 -22.19 24.73
C LEU A 296 -52.93 -20.88 25.54
N LEU A 297 -53.10 -20.96 26.86
CA LEU A 297 -53.02 -19.79 27.75
C LEU A 297 -51.62 -19.15 27.71
N ASP A 298 -50.57 -19.95 27.86
CA ASP A 298 -49.18 -19.46 27.84
C ASP A 298 -48.82 -18.83 26.49
N ASP A 299 -49.18 -19.50 25.39
CA ASP A 299 -48.98 -19.00 24.04
C ASP A 299 -49.72 -17.69 23.80
N TYR A 300 -50.99 -17.61 24.21
CA TYR A 300 -51.81 -16.41 24.02
C TYR A 300 -51.28 -15.22 24.82
N GLU A 301 -50.91 -15.43 26.09
CA GLU A 301 -50.29 -14.39 26.91
C GLU A 301 -48.95 -13.93 26.34
N THR A 302 -48.09 -14.87 25.94
CA THR A 302 -46.75 -14.57 25.44
C THR A 302 -46.81 -13.84 24.11
N LYS A 303 -47.61 -14.34 23.15
CA LYS A 303 -47.80 -13.71 21.85
C LYS A 303 -48.52 -12.37 21.96
N GLY A 304 -49.48 -12.23 22.89
CA GLY A 304 -50.21 -10.99 23.11
C GLY A 304 -49.31 -9.89 23.65
N LYS A 305 -48.46 -10.23 24.63
CA LYS A 305 -47.42 -9.32 25.17
C LYS A 305 -46.41 -8.94 24.09
N ALA A 306 -45.94 -9.90 23.30
CA ALA A 306 -44.99 -9.65 22.21
C ALA A 306 -45.57 -8.72 21.14
N LEU A 307 -46.84 -8.92 20.76
CA LEU A 307 -47.55 -8.10 19.80
C LEU A 307 -47.68 -6.64 20.27
N LEU A 308 -48.17 -6.44 21.50
CA LEU A 308 -48.30 -5.10 22.10
C LEU A 308 -46.94 -4.40 22.24
N LYS A 309 -45.88 -5.16 22.56
CA LYS A 309 -44.50 -4.63 22.58
C LYS A 309 -44.04 -4.22 21.17
N GLY A 310 -44.39 -5.00 20.15
CA GLY A 310 -44.12 -4.66 18.75
C GLY A 310 -44.74 -3.34 18.33
N PHE A 311 -45.96 -3.04 18.79
CA PHE A 311 -46.60 -1.75 18.55
C PHE A 311 -46.02 -0.59 19.39
N GLY A 312 -45.36 -0.89 20.51
CA GLY A 312 -44.78 0.10 21.42
C GLY A 312 -43.31 0.45 21.16
N VAL A 313 -42.75 0.10 19.99
CA VAL A 313 -41.36 0.44 19.65
C VAL A 313 -41.22 1.93 19.30
N SER A 314 -40.06 2.52 19.61
CA SER A 314 -39.79 3.95 19.36
C SER A 314 -39.97 4.37 17.91
N ALA A 315 -39.66 3.47 16.96
CA ALA A 315 -39.89 3.70 15.55
C ALA A 315 -41.34 4.10 15.25
N ILE A 316 -42.32 3.49 15.94
CA ILE A 316 -43.75 3.80 15.82
C ILE A 316 -44.12 4.99 16.70
N THR A 317 -43.77 4.96 17.98
CA THR A 317 -44.26 5.95 18.98
C THR A 317 -43.72 7.36 18.77
N ASP A 318 -42.54 7.49 18.15
CA ASP A 318 -41.86 8.77 17.93
C ASP A 318 -42.06 9.28 16.49
N SER A 319 -42.83 8.56 15.67
CA SER A 319 -43.10 8.93 14.29
C SER A 319 -43.95 10.19 14.20
N THR A 320 -43.47 11.19 13.46
CA THR A 320 -44.22 12.42 13.16
C THR A 320 -45.33 12.22 12.13
N PHE A 321 -45.35 11.07 11.44
CA PHE A 321 -46.32 10.76 10.39
C PHE A 321 -47.56 10.02 10.91
N LEU A 322 -47.48 9.48 12.14
CA LEU A 322 -48.53 8.72 12.79
C LEU A 322 -49.52 9.65 13.51
N ASP A 323 -50.82 9.35 13.39
CA ASP A 323 -51.84 9.95 14.25
C ASP A 323 -51.82 9.24 15.61
N ARG A 324 -51.07 9.82 16.55
CA ARG A 324 -50.78 9.20 17.84
C ARG A 324 -52.03 9.00 18.69
N ASP A 325 -52.93 9.98 18.71
CA ASP A 325 -54.13 9.93 19.55
C ASP A 325 -55.09 8.83 19.07
N ALA A 326 -55.28 8.72 17.75
CA ALA A 326 -56.12 7.67 17.17
C ALA A 326 -55.49 6.27 17.34
N PHE A 327 -54.17 6.17 17.15
CA PHE A 327 -53.42 4.92 17.33
C PHE A 327 -53.47 4.42 18.78
N ASP A 328 -53.17 5.28 19.77
CA ASP A 328 -53.13 4.91 21.18
C ASP A 328 -54.52 4.48 21.70
N LYS A 329 -55.58 5.08 21.17
CA LYS A 329 -56.96 4.69 21.44
C LYS A 329 -57.24 3.26 20.98
N ASP A 330 -56.92 2.92 19.74
CA ASP A 330 -57.18 1.57 19.19
C ASP A 330 -56.28 0.50 19.82
N ILE A 331 -55.03 0.85 20.15
CA ILE A 331 -54.13 0.00 20.96
C ILE A 331 -54.72 -0.32 22.33
N THR A 332 -55.34 0.67 22.98
CA THR A 332 -55.98 0.48 24.28
C THR A 332 -57.18 -0.47 24.18
N MET A 333 -57.99 -0.33 23.12
CA MET A 333 -59.12 -1.25 22.86
C MET A 333 -58.64 -2.68 22.57
N LEU A 334 -57.57 -2.83 21.79
CA LEU A 334 -56.94 -4.13 21.52
C LEU A 334 -56.43 -4.77 22.81
N ARG A 335 -55.70 -4.01 23.64
CA ARG A 335 -55.18 -4.51 24.93
C ARG A 335 -56.31 -5.06 25.81
N LEU A 336 -57.40 -4.31 25.96
CA LEU A 336 -58.54 -4.74 26.76
C LEU A 336 -59.20 -6.01 26.20
N ALA A 337 -59.29 -6.13 24.87
CA ALA A 337 -59.83 -7.33 24.23
C ALA A 337 -58.94 -8.56 24.45
N LEU A 338 -57.61 -8.40 24.36
CA LEU A 338 -56.65 -9.46 24.65
C LEU A 338 -56.73 -9.91 26.11
N GLU A 339 -56.81 -8.97 27.05
CA GLU A 339 -56.98 -9.26 28.49
C GLU A 339 -58.28 -10.02 28.76
N THR A 340 -59.39 -9.61 28.13
CA THR A 340 -60.68 -10.32 28.24
C THR A 340 -60.58 -11.76 27.73
N ASN A 341 -59.89 -11.98 26.61
CA ASN A 341 -59.69 -13.32 26.05
C ASN A 341 -58.81 -14.19 26.96
N ILE A 342 -57.78 -13.62 27.58
CA ILE A 342 -56.96 -14.33 28.58
C ILE A 342 -57.84 -14.79 29.74
N ASP A 343 -58.74 -13.95 30.25
CA ASP A 343 -59.64 -14.32 31.33
C ASP A 343 -60.61 -15.44 30.92
N HIS A 344 -61.16 -15.39 29.70
CA HIS A 344 -61.96 -16.50 29.17
C HIS A 344 -61.17 -17.83 29.09
N ILE A 345 -59.89 -17.80 28.70
CA ILE A 345 -59.05 -19.01 28.67
C ILE A 345 -58.76 -19.49 30.10
N ARG A 346 -58.56 -18.59 31.07
CA ARG A 346 -58.40 -18.95 32.49
C ARG A 346 -59.66 -19.59 33.06
N ASP A 347 -60.83 -19.07 32.71
CA ASP A 347 -62.12 -19.66 33.09
C ASP A 347 -62.27 -21.06 32.49
N LYS A 348 -61.92 -21.23 31.20
CA LYS A 348 -61.88 -22.55 30.54
C LYS A 348 -60.92 -23.53 31.24
N LYS A 349 -59.78 -23.06 31.75
CA LYS A 349 -58.85 -23.89 32.53
C LYS A 349 -59.43 -24.30 33.89
N LYS A 350 -60.20 -23.41 34.52
CA LYS A 350 -60.83 -23.65 35.83
C LYS A 350 -62.04 -24.57 35.72
N GLU A 351 -62.80 -24.44 34.65
CA GLU A 351 -64.01 -25.21 34.33
C GLU A 351 -63.91 -25.86 32.92
N PRO A 352 -63.04 -26.89 32.75
CA PRO A 352 -62.80 -27.56 31.46
C PRO A 352 -64.05 -28.14 30.79
N SER A 353 -65.08 -28.48 31.57
CA SER A 353 -66.34 -28.99 31.04
C SER A 353 -67.16 -27.93 30.28
N ALA A 354 -66.94 -26.63 30.56
CA ALA A 354 -67.66 -25.53 29.93
C ALA A 354 -66.99 -25.08 28.62
N PRO A 355 -67.72 -24.96 27.50
CA PRO A 355 -67.18 -24.36 26.28
C PRO A 355 -67.04 -22.85 26.44
N VAL A 356 -65.99 -22.26 25.85
CA VAL A 356 -65.76 -20.81 25.85
C VAL A 356 -65.60 -20.28 24.42
N THR A 357 -66.01 -19.04 24.20
CA THR A 357 -65.80 -18.33 22.93
C THR A 357 -65.01 -17.07 23.21
N LEU A 358 -63.92 -16.87 22.47
CA LEU A 358 -63.10 -15.67 22.59
C LEU A 358 -63.69 -14.54 21.75
N LYS A 359 -63.42 -13.31 22.16
CA LYS A 359 -63.75 -12.11 21.41
C LYS A 359 -62.84 -12.04 20.17
N ASP A 360 -63.43 -11.87 19.00
CA ASP A 360 -62.69 -11.69 17.75
C ASP A 360 -61.89 -10.38 17.78
N THR A 361 -60.55 -10.49 17.76
CA THR A 361 -59.67 -9.32 17.76
C THR A 361 -59.30 -8.83 16.37
N LYS A 362 -59.62 -9.58 15.29
CA LYS A 362 -59.28 -9.19 13.91
C LYS A 362 -59.67 -7.76 13.55
N PRO A 363 -60.88 -7.24 13.90
CA PRO A 363 -61.24 -5.87 13.56
C PRO A 363 -60.40 -4.83 14.30
N LEU A 364 -59.99 -5.13 15.54
CA LEU A 364 -59.16 -4.24 16.35
C LEU A 364 -57.72 -4.22 15.84
N LEU A 365 -57.19 -5.40 15.46
CA LEU A 365 -55.88 -5.54 14.84
C LEU A 365 -55.82 -4.77 13.52
N ALA A 366 -56.82 -4.94 12.65
CA ALA A 366 -56.90 -4.23 11.37
C ALA A 366 -56.96 -2.70 11.55
N ALA A 367 -57.65 -2.20 12.59
CA ALA A 367 -57.70 -0.78 12.89
C ALA A 367 -56.31 -0.23 13.26
N VAL A 368 -55.58 -0.92 14.14
CA VAL A 368 -54.21 -0.57 14.53
C VAL A 368 -53.26 -0.61 13.33
N GLU A 369 -53.32 -1.68 12.53
CA GLU A 369 -52.49 -1.85 11.32
C GLU A 369 -52.75 -0.76 10.28
N THR A 370 -54.01 -0.33 10.12
CA THR A 370 -54.41 0.75 9.21
C THR A 370 -53.74 2.09 9.54
N HIS A 371 -53.55 2.41 10.83
CA HIS A 371 -52.83 3.63 11.23
C HIS A 371 -51.37 3.59 10.79
N ILE A 372 -50.72 2.43 10.94
CA ILE A 372 -49.35 2.21 10.50
C ILE A 372 -49.24 2.30 8.98
N ASP A 373 -50.18 1.68 8.24
CA ASP A 373 -50.24 1.77 6.78
C ASP A 373 -50.38 3.21 6.29
N ASN A 374 -51.26 3.98 6.93
CA ASN A 374 -51.49 5.38 6.56
C ASN A 374 -50.27 6.27 6.88
N ALA A 375 -49.58 6.02 7.99
CA ALA A 375 -48.32 6.67 8.29
C ALA A 375 -47.23 6.31 7.25
N ASN A 376 -47.13 5.03 6.88
CA ASN A 376 -46.19 4.56 5.86
C ASN A 376 -46.46 5.15 4.47
N LYS A 377 -47.72 5.37 4.09
CA LYS A 377 -48.06 6.12 2.87
C LYS A 377 -47.51 7.55 2.89
N LYS A 378 -47.58 8.24 4.03
CA LYS A 378 -47.01 9.60 4.17
C LYS A 378 -45.47 9.58 4.15
N VAL A 379 -44.85 8.59 4.79
CA VAL A 379 -43.39 8.38 4.75
C VAL A 379 -42.92 8.19 3.32
N ASN A 380 -43.57 7.29 2.56
CA ASN A 380 -43.24 7.04 1.17
C ASN A 380 -43.40 8.30 0.31
N ALA A 381 -44.52 9.03 0.46
CA ALA A 381 -44.71 10.28 -0.26
C ALA A 381 -43.63 11.34 0.05
N ASN A 382 -43.19 11.46 1.30
CA ASN A 382 -42.08 12.34 1.67
C ASN A 382 -40.76 11.90 1.01
N ASN A 383 -40.46 10.60 1.06
CA ASN A 383 -39.24 10.04 0.51
C ASN A 383 -39.20 10.11 -1.02
N ASP A 384 -40.32 9.94 -1.71
CA ASP A 384 -40.42 10.10 -3.16
C ASP A 384 -40.09 11.54 -3.57
N ILE A 385 -40.65 12.53 -2.86
CA ILE A 385 -40.32 13.95 -3.07
C ILE A 385 -38.83 14.21 -2.81
N LEU A 386 -38.26 13.59 -1.77
CA LEU A 386 -36.84 13.71 -1.44
C LEU A 386 -35.98 13.07 -2.52
N HIS A 387 -36.30 11.88 -3.00
CA HIS A 387 -35.54 11.16 -4.03
C HIS A 387 -35.54 11.95 -5.35
N ASP A 388 -36.70 12.49 -5.74
CA ASP A 388 -36.80 13.39 -6.88
C ASP A 388 -35.94 14.65 -6.69
N LEU A 389 -35.96 15.24 -5.49
CA LEU A 389 -35.13 16.39 -5.17
C LEU A 389 -33.63 16.04 -5.17
N ALA A 390 -33.24 14.89 -4.63
CA ALA A 390 -31.87 14.41 -4.60
C ALA A 390 -31.34 14.14 -6.01
N THR A 391 -32.19 13.54 -6.86
CA THR A 391 -31.90 13.33 -8.28
C THR A 391 -31.73 14.68 -8.99
N ARG A 392 -32.62 15.64 -8.75
CA ARG A 392 -32.51 17.01 -9.30
C ARG A 392 -31.27 17.74 -8.79
N LYS A 393 -30.92 17.61 -7.51
CA LYS A 393 -29.67 18.17 -6.92
C LYS A 393 -28.45 17.59 -7.62
N LYS A 394 -28.40 16.26 -7.80
CA LYS A 394 -27.30 15.57 -8.47
C LYS A 394 -27.15 16.01 -9.92
N GLU A 395 -28.26 16.06 -10.66
CA GLU A 395 -28.26 16.51 -12.06
C GLU A 395 -27.83 17.98 -12.17
N LEU A 396 -28.40 18.86 -11.34
CA LEU A 396 -28.05 20.28 -11.34
C LEU A 396 -26.57 20.50 -10.96
N SER A 397 -26.06 19.78 -9.96
CA SER A 397 -24.64 19.81 -9.62
C SER A 397 -23.76 19.37 -10.80
N ALA A 398 -24.13 18.30 -11.50
CA ALA A 398 -23.38 17.84 -12.67
C ALA A 398 -23.37 18.88 -13.80
N GLN A 399 -24.49 19.58 -14.03
CA GLN A 399 -24.59 20.68 -15.00
C GLN A 399 -23.76 21.91 -14.57
N ILE A 400 -23.71 22.22 -13.28
CA ILE A 400 -22.85 23.31 -12.74
C ILE A 400 -21.37 22.96 -12.91
N TRP A 401 -20.98 21.71 -12.65
CA TRP A 401 -19.63 21.22 -12.95
C TRP A 401 -19.33 21.31 -14.45
N ARG A 402 -20.26 20.89 -15.31
CA ARG A 402 -20.13 21.00 -16.77
C ARG A 402 -19.90 22.44 -17.19
N ARG A 403 -20.59 23.40 -16.57
CA ARG A 403 -20.42 24.83 -16.83
C ARG A 403 -19.03 25.31 -16.43
N LEU A 404 -18.57 24.97 -15.22
CA LEU A 404 -17.22 25.30 -14.76
C LEU A 404 -16.15 24.75 -15.71
N LEU A 405 -16.29 23.50 -16.16
CA LEU A 405 -15.36 22.86 -17.10
C LEU A 405 -15.30 23.61 -18.44
N GLU A 406 -16.43 24.09 -18.95
CA GLU A 406 -16.44 24.88 -20.19
C GLU A 406 -15.79 26.26 -19.98
N ASP A 407 -16.11 26.95 -18.88
CA ASP A 407 -15.54 28.27 -18.57
C ASP A 407 -14.02 28.21 -18.35
N THR A 408 -13.49 27.07 -17.89
CA THR A 408 -12.07 26.84 -17.61
C THR A 408 -11.34 25.99 -18.66
N LYS A 409 -12.02 25.65 -19.77
CA LYS A 409 -11.48 24.78 -20.82
C LYS A 409 -10.14 25.24 -21.37
N THR A 410 -10.00 26.53 -21.65
CA THR A 410 -8.75 27.11 -22.17
C THR A 410 -7.59 27.03 -21.17
N ILE A 411 -7.88 27.13 -19.87
CA ILE A 411 -6.92 26.96 -18.77
C ILE A 411 -6.49 25.50 -18.71
N PHE A 412 -7.46 24.58 -18.75
CA PHE A 412 -7.22 23.15 -18.72
C PHE A 412 -6.41 22.66 -19.92
N ASP A 413 -6.74 23.09 -21.14
CA ASP A 413 -6.02 22.68 -22.35
C ASP A 413 -4.56 23.14 -22.32
N LYS A 414 -4.30 24.38 -21.90
CA LYS A 414 -2.94 24.91 -21.70
C LYS A 414 -2.17 24.12 -20.64
N TYR A 415 -2.81 23.82 -19.50
CA TYR A 415 -2.21 23.00 -18.46
C TYR A 415 -1.89 21.60 -18.97
N LYS A 416 -2.82 20.95 -19.67
CA LYS A 416 -2.68 19.60 -20.22
C LYS A 416 -1.49 19.51 -21.17
N THR A 417 -1.37 20.43 -22.12
CA THR A 417 -0.23 20.44 -23.04
C THR A 417 1.09 20.63 -22.30
N LYS A 418 1.15 21.59 -21.36
CA LYS A 418 2.38 21.86 -20.60
C LYS A 418 2.79 20.69 -19.69
N ILE A 419 1.84 20.07 -18.99
CA ILE A 419 2.14 18.95 -18.09
C ILE A 419 2.60 17.73 -18.88
N GLU A 420 2.01 17.44 -20.05
CA GLU A 420 2.45 16.36 -20.94
C GLU A 420 3.87 16.60 -21.46
N HIS A 421 4.23 17.84 -21.80
CA HIS A 421 5.60 18.18 -22.19
C HIS A 421 6.61 18.03 -21.04
N LEU A 422 6.25 18.48 -19.84
CA LEU A 422 7.12 18.35 -18.65
C LEU A 422 7.29 16.89 -18.23
N ASP A 423 6.22 16.10 -18.21
CA ASP A 423 6.25 14.67 -17.90
C ASP A 423 7.17 13.94 -18.90
N LYS A 424 7.02 14.18 -20.20
CA LYS A 424 7.94 13.61 -21.23
C LYS A 424 9.39 14.03 -21.03
N ALA A 425 9.65 15.29 -20.68
CA ALA A 425 11.02 15.76 -20.43
C ALA A 425 11.64 15.09 -19.19
N ILE A 426 10.85 14.93 -18.12
CA ILE A 426 11.24 14.22 -16.90
C ILE A 426 11.54 12.75 -17.20
N ASP A 427 10.67 12.07 -17.95
CA ASP A 427 10.87 10.67 -18.33
C ASP A 427 12.16 10.49 -19.15
N GLN A 428 12.41 11.37 -20.13
CA GLN A 428 13.62 11.34 -20.95
C GLN A 428 14.89 11.61 -20.12
N LEU A 429 14.85 12.57 -19.20
CA LEU A 429 15.98 12.86 -18.29
C LEU A 429 16.24 11.68 -17.35
N THR A 430 15.18 11.07 -16.80
CA THR A 430 15.27 9.93 -15.91
C THR A 430 15.90 8.72 -16.63
N ALA A 431 15.43 8.41 -17.84
CA ALA A 431 16.01 7.35 -18.67
C ALA A 431 17.50 7.61 -19.02
N LYS A 432 17.87 8.87 -19.30
CA LYS A 432 19.28 9.25 -19.54
C LYS A 432 20.15 9.09 -18.29
N ILE A 433 19.64 9.46 -17.12
CA ILE A 433 20.35 9.30 -15.83
C ILE A 433 20.57 7.81 -15.55
N GLU A 434 19.55 6.97 -15.72
CA GLU A 434 19.67 5.53 -15.54
C GLU A 434 20.70 4.92 -16.48
N GLN A 435 20.68 5.29 -17.77
CA GLN A 435 21.66 4.80 -18.73
C GLN A 435 23.08 5.22 -18.37
N ARG A 436 23.30 6.50 -18.02
CA ARG A 436 24.63 7.00 -17.64
C ARG A 436 25.13 6.41 -16.33
N THR A 437 24.23 6.07 -15.41
CA THR A 437 24.59 5.37 -14.17
C THR A 437 25.11 3.97 -14.48
N ARG A 438 24.43 3.23 -15.38
CA ARG A 438 24.92 1.93 -15.87
C ARG A 438 26.26 2.04 -16.60
N ASP A 439 26.44 3.05 -17.46
CA ASP A 439 27.70 3.29 -18.15
C ASP A 439 28.86 3.53 -17.15
N LEU A 440 28.60 4.27 -16.07
CA LEU A 440 29.58 4.56 -15.02
C LEU A 440 29.97 3.29 -14.24
N GLU A 441 29.00 2.47 -13.86
CA GLU A 441 29.23 1.20 -13.15
C GLU A 441 30.06 0.22 -14.00
N ALA A 442 29.75 0.13 -15.30
CA ALA A 442 30.52 -0.68 -16.24
C ALA A 442 31.98 -0.18 -16.35
N LYS A 443 32.19 1.14 -16.46
CA LYS A 443 33.53 1.73 -16.50
C LYS A 443 34.31 1.53 -15.21
N GLN A 444 33.64 1.61 -14.07
CA GLN A 444 34.26 1.34 -12.77
C GLN A 444 34.72 -0.12 -12.65
N SER A 445 33.90 -1.06 -13.15
CA SER A 445 34.26 -2.49 -13.20
C SER A 445 35.44 -2.75 -14.14
N GLU A 446 35.48 -2.10 -15.32
CA GLU A 446 36.65 -2.15 -16.22
C GLU A 446 37.92 -1.63 -15.55
N ILE A 447 37.83 -0.52 -14.81
CA ILE A 447 38.97 0.05 -14.05
C ILE A 447 39.49 -0.96 -13.04
N GLU A 448 38.62 -1.58 -12.24
CA GLU A 448 38.99 -2.57 -11.23
C GLU A 448 39.66 -3.80 -11.85
N GLU A 449 39.17 -4.28 -13.00
CA GLU A 449 39.79 -5.40 -13.73
C GLU A 449 41.21 -5.05 -14.21
N HIS A 450 41.39 -3.86 -14.78
CA HIS A 450 42.70 -3.40 -15.23
C HIS A 450 43.67 -3.13 -14.08
N GLU A 451 43.19 -2.61 -12.95
CA GLU A 451 44.00 -2.42 -11.74
C GLU A 451 44.53 -3.77 -11.21
N ARG A 452 43.71 -4.83 -11.22
CA ARG A 452 44.13 -6.20 -10.85
C ARG A 452 45.29 -6.72 -11.71
N LYS A 453 45.27 -6.43 -13.03
CA LYS A 453 46.32 -6.86 -13.98
C LYS A 453 47.68 -6.23 -13.64
N ILE A 454 47.71 -4.97 -13.22
CA ILE A 454 48.95 -4.26 -12.85
C ILE A 454 49.52 -4.76 -11.51
N THR A 455 48.68 -5.13 -10.54
CA THR A 455 49.15 -5.58 -9.22
C THR A 455 49.89 -6.93 -9.20
N SER A 456 49.96 -7.66 -10.32
CA SER A 456 50.74 -8.90 -10.45
C SER A 456 52.23 -8.61 -10.75
N ILE A 457 52.91 -7.86 -9.88
CA ILE A 457 54.36 -7.50 -10.03
C ILE A 457 55.27 -8.63 -9.50
N LYS A 458 54.70 -9.60 -8.80
CA LYS A 458 55.40 -10.72 -8.14
C LYS A 458 56.18 -11.62 -9.12
N PRO A 459 55.61 -12.04 -10.27
CA PRO A 459 56.35 -12.87 -11.25
C PRO A 459 57.60 -12.16 -11.81
N THR A 460 57.52 -10.85 -12.03
CA THR A 460 58.63 -10.05 -12.55
C THR A 460 59.75 -9.90 -11.53
N ILE A 461 59.42 -9.68 -10.26
CA ILE A 461 60.39 -9.62 -9.17
C ILE A 461 61.10 -10.97 -9.00
N ASP A 462 60.35 -12.07 -9.06
CA ASP A 462 60.91 -13.41 -8.95
C ASP A 462 61.87 -13.73 -10.11
N ALA A 463 61.55 -13.28 -11.33
CA ALA A 463 62.43 -13.42 -12.50
C ALA A 463 63.73 -12.62 -12.34
N ILE A 464 63.66 -11.36 -11.88
CA ILE A 464 64.84 -10.52 -11.62
C ILE A 464 65.74 -11.14 -10.54
N ASN A 465 65.16 -11.59 -9.43
CA ASN A 465 65.91 -12.22 -8.35
C ASN A 465 66.56 -13.54 -8.81
N LYS A 466 65.88 -14.32 -9.64
CA LYS A 466 66.44 -15.54 -10.25
C LYS A 466 67.64 -15.21 -11.14
N LEU A 467 67.53 -14.15 -11.96
CA LEU A 467 68.60 -13.68 -12.82
C LEU A 467 69.81 -13.20 -12.00
N LEU A 468 69.60 -12.32 -11.01
CA LEU A 468 70.66 -11.80 -10.13
C LEU A 468 71.41 -12.92 -9.43
N LYS A 469 70.69 -13.92 -8.93
CA LYS A 469 71.26 -15.11 -8.30
C LYS A 469 72.10 -15.93 -9.27
N SER A 470 71.69 -16.04 -10.54
CA SER A 470 72.45 -16.73 -11.58
C SER A 470 73.77 -16.04 -11.94
N PHE A 471 73.86 -14.72 -11.73
CA PHE A 471 75.09 -13.93 -11.92
C PHE A 471 75.93 -13.77 -10.64
N GLY A 472 75.62 -14.52 -9.56
CA GLY A 472 76.41 -14.54 -8.33
C GLY A 472 76.09 -13.44 -7.32
N PHE A 473 75.07 -12.60 -7.57
CA PHE A 473 74.60 -11.61 -6.60
C PHE A 473 73.67 -12.27 -5.57
N VAL A 474 74.23 -12.77 -4.48
CA VAL A 474 73.47 -13.44 -3.38
C VAL A 474 73.11 -12.51 -2.22
N ASN A 475 73.71 -11.32 -2.15
CA ASN A 475 73.50 -10.35 -1.06
C ASN A 475 72.49 -9.24 -1.41
N PHE A 476 71.82 -9.33 -2.57
CA PHE A 476 70.87 -8.33 -3.04
C PHE A 476 69.63 -9.02 -3.64
N LEU A 477 68.45 -8.62 -3.18
CA LEU A 477 67.15 -9.11 -3.63
C LEU A 477 66.18 -7.94 -3.74
N VAL A 478 65.34 -7.94 -4.77
CA VAL A 478 64.26 -6.98 -4.98
C VAL A 478 62.99 -7.54 -4.33
N PHE A 479 62.23 -6.69 -3.61
CA PHE A 479 60.96 -7.07 -2.97
C PHE A 479 59.82 -6.10 -3.39
N PRO A 480 58.56 -6.56 -3.45
CA PRO A 480 57.43 -5.68 -3.74
C PRO A 480 57.18 -4.73 -2.55
N ARG A 481 56.96 -3.44 -2.83
CA ARG A 481 56.46 -2.48 -1.84
C ARG A 481 54.93 -2.42 -1.92
N PHE A 482 54.24 -2.86 -0.86
CA PHE A 482 52.79 -2.70 -0.76
C PHE A 482 52.46 -1.39 -0.05
N HIS A 483 51.76 -0.47 -0.74
CA HIS A 483 51.18 0.70 -0.09
C HIS A 483 49.85 0.32 0.56
N GLY A 484 49.87 0.12 1.89
CA GLY A 484 48.66 -0.04 2.70
C GLY A 484 48.61 -1.31 3.54
N GLN A 485 49.54 -1.47 4.48
CA GLN A 485 49.32 -1.99 5.84
C GLN A 485 50.69 -2.02 6.53
N VAL A 486 50.85 -1.22 7.58
CA VAL A 486 51.87 -1.52 8.60
C VAL A 486 51.39 -2.81 9.27
N LYS A 487 51.98 -3.94 8.90
CA LYS A 487 52.19 -5.03 9.84
C LYS A 487 53.65 -4.99 10.19
N GLU A 488 53.93 -4.56 11.42
CA GLU A 488 55.16 -4.91 12.11
C GLU A 488 55.26 -6.43 12.11
N ASP A 489 56.14 -6.98 11.28
CA ASP A 489 56.78 -8.25 11.59
C ASP A 489 58.29 -7.98 11.64
N PHE A 490 58.78 -8.09 12.86
CA PHE A 490 60.14 -7.91 13.31
C PHE A 490 61.15 -8.64 12.41
N CYS A 491 62.17 -7.92 11.96
CA CYS A 491 63.51 -8.51 11.83
C CYS A 491 64.37 -7.89 12.94
N SER A 492 64.53 -8.64 14.03
CA SER A 492 65.41 -8.27 15.13
C SER A 492 66.88 -8.33 14.69
N CYS A 493 67.49 -7.18 14.43
CA CYS A 493 68.90 -6.89 14.74
C CYS A 493 69.27 -5.51 14.20
N CYS A 494 68.99 -4.46 14.99
CA CYS A 494 69.87 -3.33 15.26
C CYS A 494 69.06 -2.20 15.91
N SER A 495 69.08 -2.19 17.24
CA SER A 495 68.59 -1.09 18.07
C SER A 495 69.48 0.14 17.90
N LEU A 496 68.89 1.28 17.52
CA LEU A 496 69.41 2.59 17.94
C LEU A 496 68.26 3.59 18.08
N LYS A 497 67.98 3.90 19.35
CA LYS A 497 67.00 4.85 19.85
C LYS A 497 67.31 6.26 19.33
N PHE A 498 66.29 6.97 18.85
CA PHE A 498 66.26 8.44 18.92
C PHE A 498 65.19 8.86 19.94
N PHE A 499 65.66 9.60 20.93
CA PHE A 499 64.90 10.39 21.90
C PHE A 499 64.24 11.60 21.21
N GLY A 500 63.09 12.04 21.75
CA GLY A 500 62.87 13.48 21.95
C GLY A 500 61.68 14.16 21.28
N ALA A 501 60.64 14.38 22.09
CA ALA A 501 59.93 15.66 22.29
C ALA A 501 59.04 16.29 21.18
N THR A 502 57.74 16.27 21.47
CA THR A 502 56.67 17.28 21.23
C THR A 502 57.06 18.75 21.54
N PRO A 503 56.17 19.76 21.37
CA PRO A 503 55.25 20.12 20.27
C PRO A 503 55.27 21.64 19.90
N TRP A 504 54.62 21.98 18.77
CA TRP A 504 53.85 23.20 18.46
C TRP A 504 54.21 24.57 19.09
N VAL A 505 54.49 25.55 18.21
CA VAL A 505 54.44 27.00 18.47
C VAL A 505 53.29 27.63 17.67
N LYS A 506 52.59 28.54 18.36
CA LYS A 506 51.51 29.46 17.96
C LYS A 506 51.80 30.27 16.68
N GLU A 507 50.76 30.58 15.90
CA GLU A 507 49.94 31.79 16.02
C GLU A 507 48.52 31.54 15.49
#